data_AF-G4WMV9-F1
#
_entry.id   AF-G4WMV9-F1
#
_cell.length_a   1.000
_cell.length_b   1.000
_cell.length_c   1.000
_cell.angle_alpha   90.00
_cell.angle_beta   90.00
_cell.angle_gamma   90.00
#
_symmetry.space_group_name_H-M   'P 1'
#
loop_
_entity.id
_entity.type
_entity.pdbx_description
1 polymer ?
#
loop_
_entity_poly.entity_id
_entity_poly.type
_entity_poly.pdbx_seq_one_letter_code
_entity_poly.pdbx_strand_id
1 'polypeptide(L)'
;MRRRPGIAGLKKEADARDQFRLVGQNVAKVKADVMKEQLATFRTQLEEFARKYKNDIRKNPISRAQFHEMCANVGVDPLASNKGFWAELLGIGDFYYELGRATCGLSSSF
;
A
#
# COMPACT_ATOMS: atom_id res chain seq x y z
N MET A 1 9.50 63.36 -1.01
CA MET A 1 10.64 62.45 -0.79
C MET A 1 10.23 61.03 -1.18
N ARG A 2 10.47 60.64 -2.44
CA ARG A 2 10.04 59.36 -3.02
C ARG A 2 11.05 58.29 -2.58
N ARG A 3 10.69 57.45 -1.61
CA ARG A 3 11.55 56.34 -1.18
C ARG A 3 11.83 55.47 -2.40
N ARG A 4 13.11 55.37 -2.78
CA ARG A 4 13.59 54.45 -3.83
C ARG A 4 12.94 53.08 -3.60
N PRO A 5 12.51 52.33 -4.65
CA PRO A 5 12.08 50.95 -4.50
C PRO A 5 13.23 50.20 -3.80
N GLY A 6 13.07 50.05 -2.50
CA GLY A 6 14.19 49.83 -1.59
C GLY A 6 14.44 48.35 -1.47
N ILE A 7 15.69 48.01 -1.21
CA ILE A 7 16.20 46.68 -0.85
C ILE A 7 15.29 45.91 0.15
N ALA A 8 14.46 46.63 0.94
CA ALA A 8 13.41 46.06 1.78
C ALA A 8 12.34 45.24 1.03
N GLY A 9 12.00 45.58 -0.21
CA GLY A 9 11.08 44.80 -1.06
C GLY A 9 11.71 43.48 -1.51
N LEU A 10 12.96 43.52 -1.97
CA LEU A 10 13.74 42.33 -2.34
C LEU A 10 13.97 41.39 -1.15
N LYS A 11 14.24 41.94 0.06
CA LYS A 11 14.32 41.14 1.30
C LYS A 11 12.98 40.46 1.62
N LYS A 12 11.86 41.20 1.58
CA LYS A 12 10.53 40.62 1.78
C LYS A 12 10.21 39.51 0.77
N GLU A 13 10.64 39.67 -0.48
CA GLU A 13 10.41 38.69 -1.54
C GLU A 13 11.29 37.43 -1.37
N ALA A 14 12.54 37.60 -0.91
CA ALA A 14 13.41 36.51 -0.52
C ALA A 14 12.88 35.75 0.71
N ASP A 15 12.50 36.48 1.77
CA ASP A 15 11.91 35.91 2.98
C ASP A 15 10.62 35.15 2.67
N ALA A 16 9.74 35.71 1.82
CA ALA A 16 8.52 35.04 1.37
C ALA A 16 8.83 33.74 0.62
N ARG A 17 9.81 33.74 -0.30
CA ARG A 17 10.25 32.52 -1.01
C ARG A 17 10.78 31.45 -0.06
N ASP A 18 11.58 31.83 0.94
CA ASP A 18 12.07 30.89 1.94
C ASP A 18 10.96 30.31 2.80
N GLN A 19 9.97 31.12 3.18
CA GLN A 19 8.77 30.64 3.89
C GLN A 19 7.95 29.67 3.02
N PHE A 20 7.70 29.98 1.74
CA PHE A 20 6.99 29.06 0.85
C PHE A 20 7.76 27.75 0.63
N ARG A 21 9.09 27.79 0.58
CA ARG A 21 9.94 26.60 0.50
C ARG A 21 9.82 25.73 1.74
N LEU A 22 9.89 26.32 2.94
CA LEU A 22 9.72 25.63 4.21
C LEU A 22 8.31 25.02 4.35
N VAL A 23 7.28 25.78 4.01
CA VAL A 23 5.89 25.30 4.02
C VAL A 23 5.72 24.15 3.02
N GLY A 24 6.29 24.26 1.81
CA GLY A 24 6.25 23.19 0.81
C GLY A 24 6.91 21.88 1.29
N GLN A 25 8.07 21.99 1.96
CA GLN A 25 8.73 20.83 2.58
C GLN A 25 7.91 20.23 3.72
N ASN A 26 7.30 21.05 4.56
CA ASN A 26 6.45 20.59 5.65
C ASN A 26 5.19 19.91 5.13
N VAL A 27 4.55 20.43 4.08
CA VAL A 27 3.40 19.80 3.44
C VAL A 27 3.77 18.44 2.85
N ALA A 28 4.95 18.29 2.24
CA ALA A 28 5.42 17.01 1.73
C ALA A 28 5.66 15.99 2.85
N LYS A 29 6.26 16.41 3.98
CA LYS A 29 6.45 15.57 5.16
C LYS A 29 5.13 15.14 5.78
N VAL A 30 4.21 16.08 6.01
CA VAL A 30 2.88 15.79 6.56
C VAL A 30 2.12 14.82 5.65
N LYS A 31 2.16 15.00 4.34
CA LYS A 31 1.54 14.05 3.40
C LYS A 31 2.15 12.66 3.50
N ALA A 32 3.47 12.55 3.63
CA ALA A 32 4.14 11.27 3.78
C ALA A 32 3.79 10.57 5.12
N ASP A 33 3.68 11.31 6.21
CA ASP A 33 3.30 10.76 7.52
C ASP A 33 1.84 10.32 7.55
N VAL A 34 0.93 11.11 6.97
CA VAL A 34 -0.48 10.73 6.79
C VAL A 34 -0.61 9.47 5.93
N MET A 35 0.16 9.36 4.84
CA MET A 35 0.16 8.15 4.00
C MET A 35 0.61 6.91 4.78
N LYS A 36 1.61 7.03 5.67
CA LYS A 36 2.05 5.91 6.51
C LYS A 36 0.98 5.49 7.52
N GLU A 37 0.30 6.44 8.16
CA GLU A 37 -0.81 6.14 9.07
C GLU A 37 -1.99 5.48 8.35
N GLN A 38 -2.32 5.95 7.14
CA GLN A 38 -3.36 5.33 6.32
C GLN A 38 -2.98 3.90 5.93
N LEU A 39 -1.73 3.64 5.54
CA LEU A 39 -1.25 2.28 5.26
C LEU A 39 -1.29 1.38 6.50
N ALA A 40 -0.94 1.90 7.68
CA ALA A 40 -1.03 1.15 8.93
C ALA A 40 -2.48 0.78 9.27
N THR A 41 -3.39 1.74 9.18
CA THR A 41 -4.83 1.53 9.45
C THR A 41 -5.42 0.54 8.45
N PHE A 42 -5.08 0.69 7.17
CA PHE A 42 -5.51 -0.20 6.11
C PHE A 42 -5.00 -1.63 6.30
N ARG A 43 -3.73 -1.80 6.71
CA ARG A 43 -3.15 -3.12 7.02
C ARG A 43 -3.95 -3.83 8.12
N THR A 44 -4.29 -3.12 9.20
CA THR A 44 -5.08 -3.69 10.30
C THR A 44 -6.49 -4.06 9.85
N GLN A 45 -7.15 -3.21 9.06
CA GLN A 45 -8.47 -3.51 8.50
C GLN A 45 -8.45 -4.70 7.55
N LEU A 46 -7.42 -4.80 6.70
CA LEU A 46 -7.25 -5.91 5.77
C LEU A 46 -6.94 -7.21 6.53
N GLU A 47 -6.19 -7.12 7.64
CA GLU A 47 -5.96 -8.25 8.54
C GLU A 47 -7.26 -8.74 9.20
N GLU A 48 -8.07 -7.83 9.74
CA GLU A 48 -9.38 -8.19 10.30
C GLU A 48 -10.32 -8.79 9.26
N PHE A 49 -10.34 -8.21 8.05
CA PHE A 49 -11.11 -8.73 6.92
C PHE A 49 -10.63 -10.14 6.54
N ALA A 50 -9.32 -10.33 6.41
CA ALA A 50 -8.70 -11.61 6.12
C ALA A 50 -9.04 -12.67 7.18
N ARG A 51 -9.00 -12.31 8.47
CA ARG A 51 -9.37 -13.21 9.57
C ARG A 51 -10.85 -13.60 9.53
N LYS A 52 -11.74 -12.63 9.28
CA LYS A 52 -13.19 -12.85 9.24
C LYS A 52 -13.63 -13.70 8.05
N TYR A 53 -13.10 -13.41 6.87
CA TYR A 53 -13.49 -14.08 5.61
C TYR A 53 -12.57 -15.23 5.20
N LYS A 54 -11.63 -15.67 6.07
CA LYS A 54 -10.70 -16.78 5.78
C LYS A 54 -11.41 -18.03 5.24
N ASN A 55 -12.51 -18.41 5.85
CA ASN A 55 -13.27 -19.61 5.47
C ASN A 55 -13.99 -19.42 4.12
N ASP A 56 -14.52 -18.23 3.86
CA ASP A 56 -15.21 -17.90 2.61
C ASP A 56 -14.21 -17.80 1.45
N ILE A 57 -13.01 -17.26 1.67
CA ILE A 57 -11.93 -17.22 0.69
C ILE A 57 -11.43 -18.64 0.36
N ARG A 58 -11.45 -19.56 1.33
CA ARG A 58 -11.11 -20.98 1.09
C ARG A 58 -12.20 -21.71 0.31
N LYS A 59 -13.47 -21.49 0.63
CA LYS A 59 -14.60 -22.20 0.02
C LYS A 59 -15.02 -21.66 -1.35
N ASN A 60 -15.07 -20.34 -1.51
CA ASN A 60 -15.63 -19.69 -2.70
C ASN A 60 -14.53 -19.07 -3.57
N PRO A 61 -14.38 -19.50 -4.84
CA PRO A 61 -13.37 -18.95 -5.74
C PRO A 61 -13.62 -17.49 -6.13
N ILE A 62 -14.88 -17.05 -6.15
CA ILE A 62 -15.25 -15.65 -6.49
C ILE A 62 -14.75 -14.69 -5.41
N SER A 63 -15.01 -15.01 -4.14
CA SER A 63 -14.55 -14.21 -2.99
C SER A 63 -13.02 -14.13 -2.93
N ARG A 64 -12.33 -15.20 -3.36
CA ARG A 64 -10.87 -15.21 -3.48
C ARG A 64 -10.37 -14.25 -4.56
N ALA A 65 -10.99 -14.24 -5.74
CA ALA A 65 -10.60 -13.33 -6.82
C ALA A 65 -10.77 -11.86 -6.40
N GLN A 66 -11.90 -11.53 -5.76
CA GLN A 66 -12.16 -10.18 -5.25
C GLN A 66 -11.16 -9.76 -4.17
N PHE A 67 -10.82 -10.67 -3.24
CA PHE A 67 -9.78 -10.40 -2.24
C PHE A 67 -8.41 -10.17 -2.90
N HIS A 68 -8.09 -10.94 -3.94
CA HIS A 68 -6.84 -10.79 -4.69
C HIS A 68 -6.77 -9.45 -5.43
N GLU A 69 -7.87 -9.01 -6.03
CA GLU A 69 -7.99 -7.71 -6.68
C GLU A 69 -7.80 -6.56 -5.68
N MET A 70 -8.40 -6.68 -4.49
CA MET A 70 -8.22 -5.72 -3.41
C MET A 70 -6.76 -5.62 -2.95
N CYS A 71 -6.06 -6.76 -2.86
CA CYS A 71 -4.64 -6.80 -2.51
C CYS A 71 -3.76 -6.21 -3.64
N ALA A 72 -4.06 -6.54 -4.91
CA ALA A 72 -3.33 -6.05 -6.07
C ALA A 72 -3.44 -4.53 -6.24
N ASN A 73 -4.59 -3.92 -5.97
CA ASN A 73 -4.78 -2.47 -6.02
C ASN A 73 -3.89 -1.70 -5.03
N VAL A 74 -3.45 -2.36 -3.96
CA VAL A 74 -2.59 -1.79 -2.92
C VAL A 74 -1.11 -2.09 -3.22
N GLY A 75 -0.83 -2.92 -4.23
CA GLY A 75 0.51 -3.41 -4.54
C GLY A 75 0.99 -4.50 -3.58
N VAL A 76 0.07 -5.13 -2.85
CA VAL A 76 0.36 -6.25 -1.96
C VAL A 76 -0.03 -7.54 -2.68
N ASP A 77 0.94 -8.38 -3.00
CA ASP A 77 0.66 -9.69 -3.57
C ASP A 77 0.71 -10.76 -2.46
N PRO A 78 -0.43 -11.38 -2.09
CA PRO A 78 -0.46 -12.44 -1.09
C PRO A 78 0.24 -13.72 -1.55
N LEU A 79 0.54 -13.87 -2.86
CA LEU A 79 1.23 -15.02 -3.45
C LEU A 79 2.72 -14.78 -3.72
N ALA A 80 3.20 -13.53 -3.63
CA ALA A 80 4.60 -13.22 -3.93
C ALA A 80 5.61 -13.87 -2.97
N SER A 81 5.17 -14.29 -1.77
CA SER A 81 6.05 -14.95 -0.81
C SER A 81 5.32 -16.01 0.01
N ASN A 82 5.83 -17.24 -0.04
CA ASN A 82 5.38 -18.35 0.82
C ASN A 82 5.65 -18.12 2.32
N LYS A 83 6.50 -17.14 2.67
CA LYS A 83 6.73 -16.67 4.05
C LYS A 83 6.10 -15.30 4.31
N GLY A 84 5.25 -14.84 3.40
CA GLY A 84 4.55 -13.58 3.55
C GLY A 84 3.56 -13.66 4.71
N PHE A 85 3.40 -12.53 5.40
CA PHE A 85 2.41 -12.35 6.46
C PHE A 85 1.01 -12.88 6.08
N TRP A 86 0.63 -12.67 4.82
CA TRP A 86 -0.67 -13.11 4.28
C TRP A 86 -0.73 -14.61 3.98
N ALA A 87 0.38 -15.25 3.59
CA ALA A 87 0.43 -16.68 3.32
C ALA A 87 0.19 -17.49 4.60
N GLU A 88 0.81 -17.09 5.71
CA GLU A 88 0.62 -17.71 7.03
C GLU A 88 -0.78 -17.42 7.61
N LEU A 89 -1.24 -16.17 7.51
CA LEU A 89 -2.53 -15.75 8.07
C LEU A 89 -3.71 -16.45 7.38
N LEU A 90 -3.71 -16.46 6.04
CA LEU A 90 -4.83 -16.95 5.24
C LEU A 90 -4.68 -18.42 4.83
N GLY A 91 -3.47 -18.98 4.81
CA GLY A 91 -3.20 -20.34 4.32
C GLY A 91 -3.42 -20.49 2.82
N ILE A 92 -3.38 -19.38 2.07
CA ILE A 92 -3.61 -19.35 0.63
C ILE A 92 -2.39 -19.90 -0.12
N GLY A 93 -1.18 -19.70 0.41
CA GLY A 93 0.06 -20.21 -0.18
C GLY A 93 0.04 -21.74 -0.36
N ASP A 94 -0.42 -22.47 0.66
CA ASP A 94 -0.54 -23.93 0.61
C ASP A 94 -1.57 -24.37 -0.44
N PHE A 95 -2.70 -23.68 -0.54
CA PHE A 95 -3.74 -23.98 -1.53
C PHE A 95 -3.23 -23.83 -2.98
N TYR A 96 -2.52 -22.74 -3.29
CA TYR A 96 -1.96 -22.53 -4.63
C TYR A 96 -0.78 -23.45 -4.91
N TYR A 97 0.00 -23.81 -3.89
CA TYR A 97 1.08 -24.78 -3.99
C TYR A 97 0.56 -26.20 -4.30
N GLU A 98 -0.52 -26.64 -3.63
CA GLU A 98 -1.20 -27.90 -3.93
C GLU A 98 -1.78 -27.91 -5.34
N LEU A 99 -2.40 -26.81 -5.77
CA LEU A 99 -2.85 -26.65 -7.16
C LEU A 99 -1.70 -26.81 -8.14
N GLY A 100 -0.59 -26.10 -7.95
CA GLY A 100 0.57 -26.18 -8.82
C GLY A 100 1.16 -27.59 -8.90
N ARG A 101 1.23 -28.31 -7.76
CA ARG A 101 1.64 -29.72 -7.74
C ARG A 101 0.68 -30.61 -8.52
N ALA A 102 -0.63 -30.40 -8.40
CA ALA A 102 -1.63 -31.17 -9.14
C ALA A 102 -1.54 -30.93 -10.66
N THR A 103 -1.38 -29.68 -11.11
CA THR A 103 -1.22 -29.37 -12.54
C THR A 103 0.09 -29.90 -13.12
N CYS A 104 1.21 -29.78 -12.40
CA CYS A 104 2.49 -30.32 -12.84
C CYS A 104 2.52 -31.86 -12.86
N GLY A 105 1.83 -32.52 -11.92
CA GLY A 105 1.69 -33.98 -11.91
C GLY A 105 0.85 -34.52 -13.07
N LEU A 106 -0.17 -33.77 -13.50
CA LEU A 106 -0.97 -34.10 -14.69
C LEU A 106 -0.17 -33.95 -16.00
N SER A 107 0.72 -32.95 -16.07
CA SER A 107 1.60 -32.72 -17.23
C SER A 107 2.71 -33.77 -17.39
N SER A 108 3.03 -34.53 -16.34
CA SER A 108 4.08 -35.56 -16.35
C SER A 108 3.52 -36.98 -16.51
N SER A 109 2.19 -37.12 -16.57
CA SER A 109 1.46 -38.37 -16.79
C SER A 109 0.89 -38.50 -18.22
N PHE A 110 1.23 -37.56 -19.11
CA PHE A 110 1.01 -37.58 -20.56
C PHE A 110 2.36 -37.47 -21.26
#